data_AF-A0A9Q9DA48-F1
#
_entry.id   AF-A0A9Q9DA48-F1
#
_cell.length_a   1.000
_cell.length_b   1.000
_cell.length_c   1.000
_cell.angle_alpha   90.00
_cell.angle_beta   90.00
_cell.angle_gamma   90.00
#
_symmetry.space_group_name_H-M   'P 1'
#
loop_
_entity.id
_entity.type
_entity.pdbx_description
1 polymer ?
#
loop_
_entity_poly.entity_id
_entity_poly.type
_entity_poly.pdbx_seq_one_letter_code
_entity_poly.pdbx_strand_id
1 'polypeptide(L)'
;MPQRLIPALALSAIAAFAASSAAASSGDAWETFRAEVSKKCLAAATSLQKPSVVVDPFGSQSFGLALVIGTPKGSKVAVTQICVFDKQKKTVELGGELAPDAVKVGVPAKKK
;
A
#
# COMPACT_ATOMS: atom_id res chain seq x y z
N MET A 1 57.46 -35.15 8.25
CA MET A 1 58.08 -33.96 8.89
C MET A 1 59.07 -33.35 7.92
N PRO A 2 59.39 -32.05 7.93
CA PRO A 2 58.61 -30.82 8.19
C PRO A 2 58.66 -29.87 6.96
N GLN A 3 57.88 -28.80 6.85
CA GLN A 3 58.33 -27.44 7.18
C GLN A 3 57.11 -26.52 7.23
N ARG A 4 56.88 -25.91 8.40
CA ARG A 4 55.96 -24.80 8.61
C ARG A 4 56.64 -23.49 8.18
N LEU A 5 55.88 -22.46 7.77
CA LEU A 5 55.83 -21.10 8.36
C LEU A 5 55.27 -20.03 7.39
N ILE A 6 54.06 -19.49 7.71
CA ILE A 6 53.67 -18.03 7.80
C ILE A 6 53.70 -17.16 6.50
N PRO A 7 52.91 -16.06 6.26
CA PRO A 7 51.94 -15.29 7.08
C PRO A 7 50.56 -15.00 6.43
N ALA A 8 49.70 -14.38 7.24
CA ALA A 8 48.51 -13.65 6.84
C ALA A 8 48.77 -12.52 5.81
N LEU A 9 48.06 -12.57 4.67
CA LEU A 9 47.71 -11.42 3.84
C LEU A 9 46.18 -11.31 3.92
N ALA A 10 45.61 -10.52 4.84
CA ALA A 10 45.31 -9.11 4.64
C ALA A 10 44.42 -8.83 3.41
N LEU A 11 43.11 -8.85 3.66
CA LEU A 11 42.20 -7.71 3.44
C LEU A 11 42.22 -7.06 2.04
N SER A 12 41.28 -7.45 1.16
CA SER A 12 40.47 -6.53 0.33
C SER A 12 39.68 -7.28 -0.75
N ALA A 13 38.41 -7.56 -0.50
CA ALA A 13 37.36 -7.60 -1.52
C ALA A 13 35.97 -7.56 -0.86
N ILE A 14 35.80 -6.65 0.09
CA ILE A 14 34.48 -6.11 0.42
C ILE A 14 34.17 -5.09 -0.67
N ALA A 15 32.92 -5.07 -1.15
CA ALA A 15 32.37 -4.17 -2.16
C ALA A 15 32.46 -4.64 -3.62
N ALA A 16 31.74 -5.70 -3.96
CA ALA A 16 31.19 -5.80 -5.31
C ALA A 16 29.84 -6.53 -5.26
N PHE A 17 28.78 -5.81 -5.64
CA PHE A 17 27.46 -6.35 -6.00
C PHE A 17 26.51 -6.77 -4.88
N ALA A 18 26.37 -5.94 -3.85
CA ALA A 18 25.00 -5.59 -3.45
C ALA A 18 24.43 -4.64 -4.50
N ALA A 19 24.27 -5.12 -5.73
CA ALA A 19 23.28 -4.58 -6.64
C ALA A 19 21.95 -5.00 -6.01
N SER A 20 21.55 -4.29 -4.95
CA SER A 20 20.14 -4.06 -4.73
C SER A 20 19.65 -3.57 -6.07
N SER A 21 18.96 -4.44 -6.78
CA SER A 21 17.93 -4.05 -7.70
C SER A 21 17.03 -3.10 -6.91
N ALA A 22 17.43 -1.83 -6.90
CA ALA A 22 16.50 -0.73 -6.91
C ALA A 22 15.70 -0.96 -8.19
N ALA A 23 14.74 -1.89 -8.10
CA ALA A 23 13.58 -1.87 -8.92
C ALA A 23 12.99 -0.51 -8.63
N ALA A 24 13.42 0.48 -9.43
CA ALA A 24 12.69 1.70 -9.66
C ALA A 24 11.26 1.21 -9.81
N SER A 25 10.44 1.44 -8.79
CA SER A 25 9.14 0.79 -8.68
C SER A 25 8.42 1.09 -9.99
N SER A 26 8.36 0.06 -10.85
CA SER A 26 7.99 0.23 -12.24
C SER A 26 6.50 0.55 -12.27
N GLY A 27 6.00 1.16 -13.36
CA GLY A 27 4.57 1.49 -13.47
C GLY A 27 3.66 0.32 -13.08
N ASP A 28 4.07 -0.90 -13.45
CA ASP A 28 3.35 -2.15 -13.17
C ASP A 28 3.31 -2.51 -11.67
N ALA A 29 4.39 -2.24 -10.92
CA ALA A 29 4.43 -2.46 -9.48
C ALA A 29 3.47 -1.52 -8.75
N TRP A 30 3.38 -0.27 -9.21
CA TRP A 30 2.46 0.72 -8.66
C TRP A 30 1.00 0.45 -9.01
N GLU A 31 0.70 -0.01 -10.23
CA GLU A 31 -0.65 -0.46 -10.60
C GLU A 31 -1.09 -1.67 -9.76
N THR A 32 -0.22 -2.67 -9.62
CA THR A 32 -0.49 -3.86 -8.80
C THR A 32 -0.77 -3.48 -7.34
N PHE A 33 0.05 -2.58 -6.78
CA PHE A 33 -0.14 -2.08 -5.42
C PHE A 33 -1.50 -1.38 -5.25
N ARG A 34 -1.87 -0.46 -6.15
CA ARG A 34 -3.15 0.24 -6.09
C ARG A 34 -4.33 -0.71 -6.23
N ALA A 35 -4.22 -1.71 -7.10
CA ALA A 35 -5.23 -2.76 -7.25
C ALA A 35 -5.39 -3.60 -5.98
N GLU A 36 -4.28 -3.93 -5.31
CA GLU A 36 -4.30 -4.66 -4.04
C GLU A 36 -4.98 -3.85 -2.94
N VAL A 37 -4.59 -2.58 -2.77
CA VAL A 37 -5.21 -1.66 -1.79
C VAL A 37 -6.70 -1.51 -2.07
N SER A 38 -7.07 -1.20 -3.31
CA SER A 38 -8.47 -1.09 -3.76
C SER A 38 -9.29 -2.33 -3.38
N LYS A 39 -8.82 -3.52 -3.75
CA LYS A 39 -9.50 -4.79 -3.48
C LYS A 39 -9.68 -5.03 -1.99
N LYS A 40 -8.62 -4.84 -1.20
CA LYS A 40 -8.62 -5.10 0.25
C LYS A 40 -9.52 -4.12 0.99
N CYS A 41 -9.48 -2.84 0.63
CA CYS A 41 -10.32 -1.80 1.22
C CYS A 41 -11.81 -2.03 0.93
N LEU A 42 -12.16 -2.37 -0.31
CA LEU A 42 -13.55 -2.68 -0.68
C LEU A 42 -14.06 -3.92 0.05
N ALA A 43 -13.22 -4.94 0.22
CA ALA A 43 -13.58 -6.15 0.95
C ALA A 43 -13.83 -5.89 2.45
N ALA A 44 -13.09 -4.96 3.06
CA ALA A 44 -13.29 -4.59 4.46
C ALA A 44 -14.58 -3.78 4.69
N ALA A 45 -15.03 -3.01 3.69
CA ALA A 45 -16.15 -2.08 3.78
C ALA A 45 -17.54 -2.74 3.69
N THR A 46 -17.75 -3.82 4.44
CA THR A 46 -18.97 -4.65 4.41
C THR A 46 -20.22 -3.95 4.98
N SER A 47 -20.03 -2.86 5.73
CA SER A 47 -21.09 -2.01 6.27
C SER A 47 -21.68 -1.05 5.23
N LEU A 48 -20.96 -0.81 4.12
CA LEU A 48 -21.36 0.11 3.06
C LEU A 48 -22.02 -0.63 1.89
N GLN A 49 -23.08 -0.04 1.37
CA GLN A 49 -23.73 -0.45 0.13
C GLN A 49 -23.05 0.24 -1.05
N LYS A 50 -22.79 -0.53 -2.11
CA LYS A 50 -22.15 -0.07 -3.36
C LYS A 50 -20.89 0.79 -3.11
N PRO A 51 -19.92 0.30 -2.34
CA PRO A 51 -18.74 1.09 -2.01
C PRO A 51 -17.91 1.37 -3.27
N SER A 52 -17.44 2.60 -3.39
CA SER A 52 -16.41 3.05 -4.32
C SER A 52 -15.13 3.35 -3.55
N VAL A 53 -13.97 3.23 -4.21
CA VAL A 53 -12.68 3.46 -3.58
C VAL A 53 -11.84 4.41 -4.42
N VAL A 54 -11.22 5.38 -3.76
CA VAL A 54 -10.23 6.30 -4.33
C VAL A 54 -8.91 6.01 -3.64
N VAL A 55 -7.98 5.41 -4.36
CA VAL A 55 -6.69 4.99 -3.81
C VAL A 55 -5.68 6.14 -3.96
N ASP A 56 -4.94 6.41 -2.88
CA ASP A 56 -3.75 7.25 -2.94
C ASP A 56 -2.73 6.59 -3.88
N PRO A 57 -2.29 7.28 -4.97
CA PRO A 57 -1.44 6.67 -5.98
C PRO A 57 -0.14 6.06 -5.46
N PHE A 58 0.38 6.60 -4.35
CA PHE A 58 1.66 6.23 -3.76
C PHE A 58 1.49 5.61 -2.37
N GLY A 59 0.50 6.11 -1.62
CA GLY A 59 0.35 5.85 -0.19
C GLY A 59 1.49 6.49 0.61
N SER A 60 1.78 5.92 1.78
CA SER A 60 2.88 6.34 2.64
C SER A 60 4.04 5.34 2.60
N GLN A 61 5.10 5.58 3.39
CA GLN A 61 6.24 4.68 3.49
C GLN A 61 5.83 3.24 3.86
N SER A 62 4.94 3.11 4.85
CA SER A 62 4.53 1.81 5.39
C SER A 62 3.11 1.39 5.03
N PHE A 63 2.29 2.31 4.51
CA PHE A 63 0.86 2.06 4.32
C PHE A 63 0.39 2.39 2.91
N GLY A 64 -0.61 1.65 2.42
CA GLY A 64 -1.49 2.10 1.35
C GLY A 64 -2.68 2.83 1.94
N LEU A 65 -3.04 3.96 1.34
CA LEU A 65 -4.13 4.79 1.83
C LEU A 65 -5.21 4.84 0.76
N ALA A 66 -6.46 4.77 1.17
CA ALA A 66 -7.58 4.95 0.25
C ALA A 66 -8.78 5.56 0.98
N LEU A 67 -9.65 6.20 0.23
CA LEU A 67 -10.94 6.68 0.71
C LEU A 67 -12.01 5.76 0.14
N VAL A 68 -12.79 5.15 1.02
CA VAL A 68 -13.92 4.30 0.65
C VAL A 68 -15.20 5.09 0.87
N ILE A 69 -15.98 5.25 -0.19
CA ILE A 69 -17.22 6.04 -0.17
C ILE A 69 -18.36 5.08 -0.41
N GLY A 70 -19.40 5.14 0.41
CA GLY A 70 -20.57 4.31 0.22
C GLY A 70 -21.70 4.71 1.15
N THR A 71 -22.85 4.08 0.97
CA THR A 71 -24.02 4.36 1.81
C THR A 71 -24.14 3.30 2.89
N PRO A 72 -24.07 3.64 4.18
CA PRO A 72 -24.25 2.66 5.25
C PRO A 72 -25.61 1.96 5.16
N LYS A 73 -25.67 0.68 5.54
CA LYS A 73 -26.94 -0.07 5.57
C LYS A 73 -27.92 0.63 6.53
N GLY A 74 -29.09 1.01 6.01
CA GLY A 74 -30.12 1.73 6.79
C GLY A 74 -30.01 3.26 6.75
N SER A 75 -28.97 3.80 6.12
CA SER A 75 -28.85 5.24 5.85
C SER A 75 -29.21 5.58 4.41
N LYS A 76 -29.58 6.84 4.16
CA LYS A 76 -29.74 7.40 2.81
C LYS A 76 -28.57 8.28 2.40
N VAL A 77 -27.65 8.57 3.33
CA VAL A 77 -26.54 9.49 3.14
C VAL A 77 -25.27 8.69 2.94
N ALA A 78 -24.51 9.03 1.89
CA ALA A 78 -23.19 8.44 1.67
C ALA A 78 -22.18 9.01 2.67
N VAL A 79 -21.33 8.14 3.20
CA VAL A 79 -20.22 8.49 4.09
C VAL A 79 -18.91 8.08 3.45
N THR A 80 -17.82 8.69 3.91
CA THR A 80 -16.46 8.34 3.53
C THR A 80 -15.75 7.71 4.71
N GLN A 81 -15.08 6.58 4.51
CA GLN A 81 -14.18 5.98 5.49
C GLN A 81 -12.75 5.99 4.95
N ILE A 82 -11.79 6.26 5.82
CA ILE A 82 -10.37 6.14 5.49
C ILE A 82 -9.99 4.66 5.61
N CYS A 83 -9.40 4.10 4.57
CA CYS A 83 -8.82 2.77 4.58
C CYS A 83 -7.31 2.86 4.66
N VAL A 84 -6.73 2.18 5.65
CA VAL A 84 -5.29 2.05 5.85
C VAL A 84 -4.92 0.60 5.62
N PHE A 85 -4.11 0.35 4.60
CA PHE A 85 -3.55 -0.96 4.28
C PHE A 85 -2.11 -1.05 4.76
N ASP A 86 -1.81 -1.97 5.67
CA ASP A 86 -0.45 -2.21 6.15
C ASP A 86 0.33 -3.01 5.10
N LYS A 87 1.42 -2.44 4.56
CA LYS A 87 2.23 -3.09 3.52
C LYS A 87 2.97 -4.33 4.03
N GLN A 88 3.32 -4.37 5.32
CA GLN A 88 4.06 -5.46 5.95
C GLN A 88 3.11 -6.59 6.36
N LYS A 89 2.03 -6.24 7.06
CA LYS A 89 1.06 -7.22 7.60
C LYS A 89 0.01 -7.65 6.57
N LYS A 90 -0.15 -6.88 5.49
CA LYS A 90 -1.17 -7.11 4.45
C LYS A 90 -2.60 -7.09 5.01
N THR A 91 -2.80 -6.36 6.10
CA THR A 91 -4.07 -6.14 6.79
C THR A 91 -4.66 -4.78 6.45
N VAL A 92 -5.98 -4.64 6.63
CA VAL A 92 -6.70 -3.38 6.43
C VAL A 92 -7.33 -2.94 7.72
N GLU A 93 -7.23 -1.64 8.00
CA GLU A 93 -7.98 -0.94 9.03
C GLU A 93 -8.87 0.11 8.38
N LEU A 94 -10.14 0.14 8.78
CA LEU A 94 -11.08 1.18 8.38
C LEU A 94 -11.24 2.17 9.54
N GLY A 95 -11.11 3.45 9.21
CA GLY A 95 -11.44 4.54 10.11
C GLY A 95 -12.96 4.73 10.24
N GLY A 96 -13.33 5.69 11.08
CA GLY A 96 -14.73 6.07 11.27
C GLY A 96 -15.39 6.68 10.03
N GLU A 97 -16.70 6.83 10.11
CA GLU A 97 -17.51 7.43 9.06
C GLU A 97 -17.38 8.96 9.08
N LEU A 98 -16.97 9.51 7.93
CA LEU A 98 -16.91 10.94 7.68
C LEU A 98 -18.14 11.35 6.87
N ALA A 99 -18.90 12.27 7.44
CA ALA A 99 -20.07 12.83 6.80
C ALA A 99 -19.68 13.73 5.60
N PRO A 100 -20.57 13.90 4.61
CA PRO A 100 -20.27 14.61 3.36
C PRO A 100 -20.05 16.12 3.53
N ASP A 101 -20.43 16.70 4.66
CA ASP A 101 -20.12 18.08 5.07
C ASP A 101 -18.68 18.22 5.58
N ALA A 102 -18.12 17.16 6.19
CA ALA A 102 -16.74 17.13 6.66
C ALA A 102 -15.74 16.88 5.52
N VAL A 103 -16.06 16.00 4.57
CA VAL A 103 -15.16 15.64 3.46
C VAL A 103 -15.93 15.44 2.15
N LYS A 104 -15.44 16.07 1.08
CA LYS A 104 -15.92 15.85 -0.30
C LYS A 104 -14.84 15.16 -1.11
N VAL A 105 -15.14 13.96 -1.62
CA VAL A 105 -14.21 13.17 -2.44
C VAL A 105 -14.72 13.10 -3.87
N GLY A 106 -13.89 13.53 -4.82
CA GLY A 106 -14.14 13.30 -6.24
C GLY A 106 -13.74 11.88 -6.61
N VAL A 107 -14.70 11.04 -6.99
CA VAL A 107 -14.41 9.72 -7.55
C VAL A 107 -14.02 9.88 -9.02
N PRO A 108 -12.77 9.61 -9.44
CA PRO A 108 -12.41 9.70 -10.83
C PRO A 108 -13.22 8.67 -11.65
N ALA A 109 -13.76 9.11 -12.78
CA ALA A 109 -14.39 8.18 -13.72
C ALA A 109 -13.35 7.13 -14.15
N LYS A 110 -13.73 5.84 -14.11
CA LYS A 110 -12.87 4.79 -14.66
C LYS A 110 -12.60 5.14 -16.13
N LYS A 111 -11.34 5.40 -16.48
CA LYS A 111 -10.93 5.50 -17.88
C LYS A 111 -11.23 4.13 -18.51
N LYS A 112 -12.07 4.14 -19.56
CA LYS A 112 -12.41 2.95 -20.34
C LYS A 112 -11.18 2.42 -21.07
#